data_AF-A0A9X9LND0-F1
#
_entry.id   AF-A0A9X9LND0-F1
#
_cell.length_a   1.000
_cell.length_b   1.000
_cell.length_c   1.000
_cell.angle_alpha   90.00
_cell.angle_beta   90.00
_cell.angle_gamma   90.00
#
_symmetry.space_group_name_H-M   'P 1'
#
loop_
_entity.id
_entity.type
_entity.pdbx_description
1 polymer ?
#
loop_
_entity_poly.entity_id
_entity_poly.type
_entity_poly.pdbx_seq_one_letter_code
_entity_poly.pdbx_strand_id
1 'polypeptide(L)'
;MRSFFWKTIPEEQVRGKTNIWTLAARQQHHYQIDTKTIEELFGQQEDTTTKSSLSRRGGALNSSFREAREEITVLDAKRSMNIGIFLKQFKKSPQSIVEDIHQGKSEHYGSETLREFLKLLPESEEIKKLKTFSGDVSKLSLADSFLHYLIQVPNYSLRIEAMVLKKEFLPSCSSLYTDITILRTATKELMLCEELHSILHLVLQAGNIMNAGGYAGNAVGFKLSSLLKLADTKANKPGMNLLHFVAQV
;
A
#
# COMPACT_ATOMS: atom_id res chain seq x y z
N MET A 1 20.40 24.48 -15.48
CA MET A 1 19.30 23.64 -15.99
C MET A 1 18.57 22.96 -14.84
N ARG A 2 17.25 22.88 -14.89
CA ARG A 2 16.43 22.05 -14.00
C ARG A 2 16.72 20.59 -14.32
N SER A 3 16.87 19.76 -13.29
CA SER A 3 17.23 18.35 -13.45
C SER A 3 16.05 17.52 -13.96
N PHE A 4 16.27 16.71 -15.00
CA PHE A 4 15.33 15.70 -15.47
C PHE A 4 15.64 14.36 -14.79
N PHE A 5 14.77 13.93 -13.86
CA PHE A 5 14.97 12.73 -13.03
C PHE A 5 14.44 11.46 -13.69
N TRP A 6 14.99 11.11 -14.85
CA TRP A 6 14.70 9.84 -15.51
C TRP A 6 15.45 8.67 -14.89
N LYS A 7 14.85 7.47 -14.96
CA LYS A 7 15.52 6.21 -14.60
C LYS A 7 16.26 5.69 -15.83
N THR A 8 17.58 5.74 -15.78
CA THR A 8 18.43 5.26 -16.88
C THR A 8 18.48 3.73 -16.88
N ILE A 9 18.68 3.16 -18.07
CA ILE A 9 18.90 1.72 -18.24
C ILE A 9 20.43 1.48 -18.25
N PRO A 10 20.96 0.49 -17.50
CA PRO A 10 22.37 0.16 -17.51
C PRO A 10 22.90 -0.13 -18.92
N GLU A 11 24.12 0.29 -19.22
CA GLU A 11 24.70 0.23 -20.56
C GLU A 11 24.77 -1.20 -21.11
N GLU A 12 25.04 -2.19 -20.24
CA GLU A 12 25.17 -3.61 -20.56
C GLU A 12 23.82 -4.24 -20.96
N GLN A 13 22.71 -3.58 -20.62
CA GLN A 13 21.37 -4.00 -21.01
C GLN A 13 20.96 -3.40 -22.37
N VAL A 14 21.64 -2.34 -22.82
CA VAL A 14 21.29 -1.61 -24.04
C VAL A 14 22.27 -1.88 -25.19
N ARG A 15 23.58 -1.76 -24.97
CA ARG A 15 24.57 -1.98 -26.03
C ARG A 15 24.72 -3.47 -26.38
N GLY A 16 24.92 -3.75 -27.67
CA GLY A 16 25.16 -5.11 -28.18
C GLY A 16 23.93 -6.02 -28.28
N LYS A 17 22.75 -5.56 -27.85
CA LYS A 17 21.49 -6.31 -27.92
C LYS A 17 20.51 -5.63 -28.87
N THR A 18 19.65 -6.40 -29.53
CA THR A 18 18.57 -5.84 -30.35
C THR A 18 17.46 -5.31 -29.46
N ASN A 19 17.33 -3.99 -29.36
CA ASN A 19 16.31 -3.31 -28.57
C ASN A 19 15.90 -1.97 -29.21
N ILE A 20 14.83 -1.37 -28.71
CA ILE A 20 14.27 -0.12 -29.24
C ILE A 20 15.30 1.02 -29.37
N TRP A 21 16.28 1.11 -28.45
CA TRP A 21 17.29 2.17 -28.44
C TRP A 21 18.38 1.95 -29.49
N THR A 22 18.79 0.70 -29.71
CA THR A 22 19.75 0.31 -30.76
C THR A 22 19.13 0.24 -32.15
N LEU A 23 17.82 -0.01 -32.26
CA LEU A 23 17.06 0.01 -33.51
C LEU A 23 16.79 1.44 -33.98
N ALA A 24 16.41 2.34 -33.07
CA ALA A 24 16.20 3.75 -33.37
C ALA A 24 17.48 4.43 -33.87
N ALA A 25 18.65 4.08 -33.32
CA ALA A 25 19.95 4.57 -33.79
C ALA A 25 20.31 4.13 -35.22
N ARG A 26 19.69 3.06 -35.75
CA ARG A 26 19.90 2.59 -37.15
C ARG A 26 19.07 3.37 -38.16
N GLN A 27 17.99 4.01 -37.71
CA GLN A 27 17.16 4.89 -38.54
C GLN A 27 17.72 6.31 -38.40
N GLN A 28 18.36 6.84 -39.44
CA GLN A 28 19.05 8.14 -39.42
C GLN A 28 18.08 9.34 -39.43
N HIS A 29 17.12 9.40 -38.50
CA HIS A 29 16.35 10.61 -38.26
C HIS A 29 17.11 11.50 -37.29
N HIS A 30 17.83 12.48 -37.83
CA HIS A 30 18.56 13.46 -37.03
C HIS A 30 17.61 14.59 -36.61
N TYR A 31 17.06 14.50 -35.40
CA TYR A 31 16.28 15.58 -34.82
C TYR A 31 17.22 16.65 -34.27
N GLN A 32 17.15 17.86 -34.81
CA GLN A 32 17.87 19.00 -34.27
C GLN A 32 17.10 19.54 -33.06
N ILE A 33 17.74 19.49 -31.90
CA ILE A 33 17.21 20.07 -30.67
C ILE A 33 17.72 21.51 -30.59
N ASP A 34 16.80 22.47 -30.52
CA ASP A 34 17.17 23.86 -30.23
C ASP A 34 17.59 23.99 -28.77
N THR A 35 18.89 24.00 -28.56
CA THR A 35 19.50 24.10 -27.23
C THR A 35 19.17 25.42 -26.55
N LYS A 36 18.99 26.52 -27.30
CA LYS A 36 18.65 27.84 -26.73
C LYS A 36 17.26 27.83 -26.14
N THR A 37 16.29 27.28 -26.87
CA THR A 37 14.91 27.14 -26.37
C THR A 37 14.85 26.23 -25.14
N ILE A 38 15.63 25.15 -25.09
CA ILE A 38 15.69 24.29 -23.88
C ILE A 38 16.31 25.04 -22.70
N GLU A 39 17.38 25.81 -22.92
CA GLU A 39 18.01 26.62 -21.88
C GLU A 39 17.10 27.72 -21.34
N GLU A 40 16.33 28.38 -22.20
CA GLU A 40 15.36 29.40 -21.80
C GLU A 40 14.19 28.80 -20.99
N LEU A 41 13.63 27.67 -21.45
CA LEU A 41 12.45 27.07 -20.83
C LEU A 41 12.77 26.25 -19.57
N PHE A 42 13.94 25.61 -19.53
CA PHE A 42 14.33 24.68 -18.48
C PHE A 42 15.62 25.08 -17.75
N GLY A 43 16.15 26.28 -18.02
CA GLY A 43 17.21 26.90 -17.24
C GLY A 43 16.83 27.08 -15.77
N GLN A 44 17.83 27.15 -14.90
CA GLN A 44 17.60 27.68 -13.56
C GLN A 44 17.67 29.20 -13.70
N GLN A 45 16.62 29.94 -13.33
CA GLN A 45 16.70 31.39 -13.28
C GLN A 45 17.65 31.76 -12.14
N GLU A 46 18.82 32.29 -12.49
CA GLU A 46 19.60 33.08 -11.56
C GLU A 46 18.94 34.46 -11.50
N ASP A 47 18.40 34.85 -10.36
CA ASP A 47 17.90 36.21 -10.14
C ASP A 47 19.10 37.17 -10.13
N THR A 48 19.55 37.56 -11.32
CA THR A 48 20.50 38.67 -11.48
C THR A 48 19.77 39.96 -11.16
N THR A 49 20.03 40.48 -9.97
CA THR A 49 19.69 41.82 -9.53
C THR A 49 20.21 42.88 -10.52
N THR A 50 19.31 43.54 -11.24
CA THR A 50 19.56 44.88 -11.79
C THR A 50 18.45 45.83 -11.37
N LYS A 51 18.83 46.78 -10.52
CA LYS A 51 18.04 47.95 -10.13
C LYS A 51 17.67 48.77 -11.36
N SER A 52 16.39 48.99 -11.59
CA SER A 52 15.91 50.21 -12.25
C SER A 52 14.56 50.61 -11.66
N SER A 53 14.59 51.75 -10.97
CA SER A 53 13.43 52.51 -10.54
C SER A 53 12.40 52.69 -11.68
N LEU A 54 11.12 52.53 -11.39
CA LEU A 54 10.05 53.45 -11.78
C LEU A 54 8.72 53.05 -11.10
N SER A 55 8.04 54.08 -10.61
CA SER A 55 6.82 54.09 -9.82
C SER A 55 5.66 53.23 -10.34
N ARG A 56 4.95 52.56 -9.43
CA ARG A 56 3.49 52.51 -9.47
C ARG A 56 2.86 52.26 -8.10
N ARG A 57 1.95 53.19 -7.78
CA ARG A 57 1.19 53.35 -6.55
C ARG A 57 -0.03 52.42 -6.61
N GLY A 58 -0.31 51.64 -5.55
CA GLY A 58 -1.60 50.98 -5.40
C GLY A 58 -1.63 49.76 -4.49
N GLY A 59 -2.35 49.89 -3.37
CA GLY A 59 -3.13 48.79 -2.79
C GLY A 59 -2.40 47.83 -1.85
N ALA A 60 -2.46 48.13 -0.55
CA ALA A 60 -2.16 47.18 0.51
C ALA A 60 -3.14 46.00 0.46
N LEU A 61 -2.62 44.81 0.20
CA LEU A 61 -3.27 43.54 0.48
C LEU A 61 -2.23 42.68 1.20
N ASN A 62 -2.54 42.33 2.44
CA ASN A 62 -1.74 41.49 3.32
C ASN A 62 -1.33 40.19 2.62
N SER A 63 -0.11 40.14 2.11
CA SER A 63 0.62 38.88 2.00
C SER A 63 1.67 38.91 3.10
N SER A 64 1.42 38.13 4.14
CA SER A 64 2.48 37.74 5.06
C SER A 64 3.51 36.98 4.24
N PHE A 65 4.52 37.71 3.77
CA PHE A 65 5.80 37.17 3.40
C PHE A 65 6.27 36.35 4.60
N ARG A 66 6.02 35.04 4.55
CA ARG A 66 6.91 34.10 5.21
C ARG A 66 8.25 34.38 4.56
N GLU A 67 9.17 34.97 5.32
CA GLU A 67 10.59 34.94 4.98
C GLU A 67 10.87 33.54 4.43
N ALA A 68 11.19 33.47 3.15
CA ALA A 68 11.65 32.24 2.55
C ALA A 68 12.98 31.94 3.23
N ARG A 69 12.92 31.22 4.36
CA ARG A 69 14.09 30.55 4.92
C ARG A 69 14.70 29.79 3.75
N GLU A 70 15.97 30.04 3.49
CA GLU A 70 16.77 29.23 2.57
C GLU A 70 16.72 27.78 3.05
N GLU A 71 15.72 27.04 2.60
CA GLU A 71 15.45 25.67 3.00
C GLU A 71 16.28 24.75 2.09
N ILE A 72 17.31 24.14 2.66
CA ILE A 72 18.20 23.21 1.98
C ILE A 72 17.47 21.88 1.82
N THR A 73 17.34 21.43 0.57
CA THR A 73 16.70 20.16 0.24
C THR A 73 17.72 19.22 -0.41
N VAL A 74 17.91 18.01 0.14
CA VAL A 74 18.85 16.99 -0.37
C VAL A 74 18.11 15.91 -1.17
N LEU A 75 16.91 15.58 -0.72
CA LEU A 75 15.97 14.69 -1.43
C LEU A 75 15.46 15.31 -2.73
N ASP A 76 14.95 14.48 -3.64
CA ASP A 76 14.20 15.00 -4.78
C ASP A 76 12.86 15.63 -4.34
N ALA A 77 12.36 16.55 -5.16
CA ALA A 77 11.17 17.33 -4.82
C ALA A 77 9.92 16.48 -4.52
N LYS A 78 9.73 15.36 -5.24
CA LYS A 78 8.56 14.49 -5.03
C LYS A 78 8.70 13.73 -3.72
N ARG A 79 9.88 13.20 -3.44
CA ARG A 79 10.18 12.50 -2.19
C ARG A 79 10.06 13.42 -0.98
N SER A 80 10.66 14.60 -1.04
CA SER A 80 10.56 15.63 -0.01
C SER A 80 9.11 16.04 0.24
N MET A 81 8.32 16.26 -0.82
CA MET A 81 6.90 16.57 -0.71
C MET A 81 6.09 15.45 -0.05
N ASN A 82 6.28 14.19 -0.47
CA ASN A 82 5.54 13.05 0.09
C ASN A 82 5.81 12.86 1.59
N ILE A 83 7.10 12.90 1.98
CA ILE A 83 7.49 12.81 3.40
C ILE A 83 6.96 14.03 4.16
N GLY A 84 7.10 15.23 3.60
CA GLY A 84 6.63 16.47 4.24
C GLY A 84 5.11 16.48 4.48
N ILE A 85 4.31 16.00 3.53
CA ILE A 85 2.86 15.85 3.70
C ILE A 85 2.56 14.86 4.82
N PHE A 86 3.20 13.69 4.80
CA PHE A 86 3.02 12.68 5.83
C PHE A 86 3.39 13.20 7.23
N LEU A 87 4.50 13.92 7.38
CA LEU A 87 4.95 14.44 8.67
C LEU A 87 4.04 15.54 9.22
N LYS A 88 3.43 16.36 8.34
CA LYS A 88 2.54 17.46 8.77
C LYS A 88 1.31 16.99 9.54
N GLN A 89 0.86 15.75 9.35
CA GLN A 89 -0.31 15.21 10.07
C GLN A 89 -0.08 15.06 11.58
N PHE A 90 1.18 14.95 12.02
CA PHE A 90 1.51 14.72 13.43
C PHE A 90 1.55 15.98 14.28
N LYS A 91 1.68 17.16 13.66
CA LYS A 91 1.91 18.45 14.36
C LYS A 91 3.06 18.38 15.37
N LYS A 92 4.08 17.56 15.09
CA LYS A 92 5.29 17.33 15.90
C LYS A 92 6.53 17.76 15.13
N SER A 93 7.60 18.12 15.85
CA SER A 93 8.90 18.34 15.23
C SER A 93 9.51 17.01 14.76
N PRO A 94 10.37 17.03 13.73
CA PRO A 94 11.12 15.85 13.30
C PRO A 94 11.84 15.13 14.44
N GLN A 95 12.51 15.88 15.32
CA GLN A 95 13.21 15.34 16.48
C GLN A 95 12.27 14.62 17.43
N SER A 96 11.09 15.17 17.70
CA SER A 96 10.10 14.53 18.58
C SER A 96 9.60 13.21 17.99
N ILE A 97 9.38 13.14 16.68
CA ILE A 97 8.95 11.91 16.01
C ILE A 97 10.07 10.86 16.05
N VAL A 98 11.32 11.28 15.82
CA VAL A 98 12.48 10.38 15.87
C VAL A 98 12.73 9.90 17.30
N GLU A 99 12.52 10.73 18.31
CA GLU A 99 12.61 10.34 19.72
C GLU A 99 11.54 9.30 20.07
N ASP A 100 10.31 9.47 19.59
CA ASP A 100 9.25 8.47 19.78
C ASP A 100 9.65 7.11 19.15
N ILE A 101 10.26 7.11 17.96
CA ILE A 101 10.79 5.90 17.30
C ILE A 101 11.95 5.31 18.11
N HIS A 102 12.86 6.15 18.60
CA HIS A 102 14.00 5.73 19.41
C HIS A 102 13.54 5.07 20.72
N GLN A 103 12.52 5.61 21.37
CA GLN A 103 11.95 5.08 22.61
C GLN A 103 10.92 3.96 22.39
N GLY A 104 10.51 3.68 21.14
CA GLY A 104 9.47 2.70 20.83
C GLY A 104 8.06 3.12 21.28
N LYS A 105 7.81 4.43 21.39
CA LYS A 105 6.53 5.03 21.81
C LYS A 105 5.52 4.99 20.68
N SER A 106 4.77 3.90 20.60
CA SER A 106 3.75 3.66 19.57
C SER A 106 2.38 4.28 19.88
N GLU A 107 2.18 4.81 21.08
CA GLU A 107 0.85 5.14 21.63
C GLU A 107 0.11 6.18 20.79
N HIS A 108 0.86 7.13 20.22
CA HIS A 108 0.34 8.21 19.38
C HIS A 108 0.26 7.88 17.88
N TYR A 109 0.62 6.65 17.49
CA TYR A 109 0.67 6.23 16.09
C TYR A 109 -0.29 5.05 15.87
N GLY A 110 -1.13 5.16 14.83
CA GLY A 110 -1.94 4.03 14.35
C GLY A 110 -1.06 2.99 13.65
N SER A 111 -1.54 1.75 13.55
CA SER A 111 -0.84 0.68 12.82
C SER A 111 -0.57 1.06 11.35
N GLU A 112 -1.56 1.63 10.67
CA GLU A 112 -1.42 2.09 9.28
C GLU A 112 -0.37 3.20 9.16
N THR A 113 -0.37 4.14 10.10
CA THR A 113 0.64 5.20 10.16
C THR A 113 2.05 4.63 10.32
N LEU A 114 2.23 3.63 11.19
CA LEU A 114 3.53 2.97 11.38
C LEU A 114 3.96 2.19 10.13
N ARG A 115 3.02 1.61 9.38
CA ARG A 115 3.28 0.99 8.07
C ARG A 115 3.71 2.02 7.02
N GLU A 116 3.09 3.20 7.02
CA GLU A 116 3.52 4.31 6.16
C GLU A 116 4.93 4.80 6.51
N PHE A 117 5.32 4.85 7.79
CA PHE A 117 6.71 5.12 8.16
C PHE A 117 7.69 4.13 7.50
N LEU A 118 7.34 2.83 7.45
CA LEU A 118 8.16 1.81 6.78
C LEU A 118 8.28 2.05 5.27
N LYS A 119 7.21 2.51 4.61
CA LYS A 119 7.23 2.88 3.18
C LYS A 119 8.08 4.12 2.91
N LEU A 120 8.27 4.98 3.92
CA LEU A 120 9.00 6.24 3.81
C LEU A 120 10.44 6.17 4.29
N LEU A 121 10.95 5.00 4.68
CA LEU A 121 12.35 4.83 5.07
C LEU A 121 13.33 5.29 3.99
N PRO A 122 14.49 5.85 4.39
CA PRO A 122 15.45 6.36 3.44
C PRO A 122 16.09 5.22 2.64
N GLU A 123 16.26 5.43 1.33
CA GLU A 123 16.98 4.53 0.44
C GLU A 123 18.50 4.63 0.64
N SER A 124 19.26 3.62 0.20
CA SER A 124 20.72 3.57 0.40
C SER A 124 21.45 4.81 -0.12
N GLU A 125 21.02 5.36 -1.26
CA GLU A 125 21.60 6.59 -1.83
C GLU A 125 21.22 7.84 -1.03
N GLU A 126 20.00 7.90 -0.50
CA GLU A 126 19.54 8.99 0.38
C GLU A 126 20.33 8.99 1.69
N ILE A 127 20.56 7.81 2.28
CA ILE A 127 21.39 7.65 3.49
C ILE A 127 22.80 8.19 3.27
N LYS A 128 23.44 7.84 2.14
CA LYS A 128 24.79 8.34 1.82
C LYS A 128 24.82 9.86 1.76
N LYS A 129 23.90 10.47 0.98
CA LYS A 129 23.81 11.93 0.83
C LYS A 129 23.57 12.64 2.16
N LEU A 130 22.65 12.12 2.97
CA LEU A 130 22.31 12.69 4.28
C LEU A 130 23.42 12.53 5.32
N LYS A 131 24.25 11.47 5.22
CA LYS A 131 25.44 11.29 6.07
C LYS A 131 26.58 12.23 5.67
N THR A 132 26.74 12.52 4.38
CA THR A 132 27.78 13.43 3.88
C THR A 132 27.41 14.91 4.03
N PHE A 133 26.17 15.22 4.40
CA PHE A 133 25.73 16.58 4.59
C PHE A 133 26.44 17.23 5.80
N SER A 134 27.27 18.22 5.53
CA SER A 134 28.03 18.99 6.53
C SER A 134 27.50 20.42 6.74
N GLY A 135 26.31 20.72 6.20
CA GLY A 135 25.66 22.03 6.34
C GLY A 135 24.90 22.17 7.66
N ASP A 136 24.25 23.32 7.82
CA ASP A 136 23.41 23.59 8.99
C ASP A 136 22.09 22.78 8.91
N VAL A 137 21.93 21.82 9.83
CA VAL A 137 20.74 20.95 9.95
C VAL A 137 19.46 21.77 10.20
N SER A 138 19.57 22.96 10.80
CA SER A 138 18.41 23.83 11.06
C SER A 138 17.83 24.46 9.78
N LYS A 139 18.61 24.46 8.69
CA LYS A 139 18.20 24.91 7.37
C LYS A 139 17.64 23.79 6.49
N LEU A 140 17.74 22.52 6.91
CA LEU A 140 17.21 21.41 6.13
C LEU A 140 15.68 21.48 6.05
N SER A 141 15.14 20.97 4.93
CA SER A 141 13.70 20.83 4.80
C SER A 141 13.09 19.93 5.87
N LEU A 142 11.79 20.05 6.12
CA LEU A 142 11.10 19.17 7.09
C LEU A 142 11.39 17.68 6.83
N ALA A 143 11.39 17.26 5.57
CA ALA A 143 11.63 15.89 5.16
C ALA A 143 13.10 15.48 5.35
N ASP A 144 14.03 16.32 4.88
CA ASP A 144 15.47 16.07 5.02
C ASP A 144 15.90 16.04 6.48
N SER A 145 15.39 16.97 7.30
CA SER A 145 15.65 17.05 8.73
C SER A 145 15.18 15.77 9.44
N PHE A 146 13.96 15.30 9.14
CA PHE A 146 13.45 14.04 9.68
C PHE A 146 14.33 12.84 9.32
N LEU A 147 14.65 12.66 8.04
CA LEU A 147 15.48 11.53 7.63
C LEU A 147 16.90 11.63 8.20
N HIS A 148 17.47 12.84 8.28
CA HIS A 148 18.78 13.08 8.86
C HIS A 148 18.85 12.68 10.35
N TYR A 149 17.81 12.96 11.14
CA TYR A 149 17.72 12.47 12.52
C TYR A 149 17.44 10.96 12.58
N LEU A 150 16.58 10.44 11.69
CA LEU A 150 16.19 9.03 11.67
C LEU A 150 17.40 8.11 11.43
N ILE A 151 18.29 8.46 10.49
CA ILE A 151 19.47 7.64 10.17
C ILE A 151 20.50 7.56 11.31
N GLN A 152 20.39 8.44 12.31
CA GLN A 152 21.23 8.42 13.52
C GLN A 152 20.68 7.43 14.56
N VAL A 153 19.42 7.03 14.47
CA VAL A 153 18.81 6.05 15.37
C VAL A 153 19.29 4.64 15.00
N PRO A 154 19.92 3.90 15.95
CA PRO A 154 20.34 2.53 15.68
C PRO A 154 19.14 1.64 15.36
N ASN A 155 19.22 0.90 14.25
CA ASN A 155 18.20 -0.05 13.79
C ASN A 155 16.79 0.56 13.68
N TYR A 156 16.67 1.80 13.18
CA TYR A 156 15.39 2.50 13.06
C TYR A 156 14.31 1.70 12.31
N SER A 157 14.65 0.95 11.26
CA SER A 157 13.70 0.10 10.52
C SER A 157 13.08 -0.95 11.45
N LEU A 158 13.94 -1.72 12.14
CA LEU A 158 13.52 -2.76 13.07
C LEU A 158 12.69 -2.20 14.22
N ARG A 159 13.01 -0.99 14.71
CA ARG A 159 12.22 -0.33 15.76
C ARG A 159 10.81 -0.02 15.29
N ILE A 160 10.66 0.53 14.08
CA ILE A 160 9.34 0.81 13.50
C ILE A 160 8.58 -0.50 13.23
N GLU A 161 9.24 -1.53 12.70
CA GLU A 161 8.66 -2.87 12.53
C GLU A 161 8.15 -3.45 13.86
N ALA A 162 8.95 -3.33 14.93
CA ALA A 162 8.56 -3.77 16.27
C ALA A 162 7.38 -2.95 16.82
N MET A 163 7.31 -1.65 16.54
CA MET A 163 6.17 -0.80 16.90
C MET A 163 4.89 -1.22 16.16
N VAL A 164 4.99 -1.56 14.87
CA VAL A 164 3.87 -2.13 14.08
C VAL A 164 3.40 -3.42 14.76
N LEU A 165 4.32 -4.35 15.03
CA LEU A 165 4.00 -5.62 15.69
C LEU A 165 3.32 -5.41 17.05
N LYS A 166 3.86 -4.52 17.89
CA LYS A 166 3.27 -4.18 19.20
C LYS A 166 1.80 -3.73 19.06
N LYS A 167 1.49 -2.95 18.03
CA LYS A 167 0.13 -2.43 17.79
C LYS A 167 -0.83 -3.47 17.22
N GLU A 168 -0.34 -4.34 16.35
CA GLU A 168 -1.19 -5.28 15.62
C GLU A 168 -1.33 -6.64 16.30
N PHE A 169 -0.39 -7.02 17.16
CA PHE A 169 -0.34 -8.37 17.74
C PHE A 169 -1.64 -8.77 18.43
N LEU A 170 -2.10 -7.99 19.41
CA LEU A 170 -3.32 -8.31 20.16
C LEU A 170 -4.58 -8.29 19.29
N PRO A 171 -4.83 -7.27 18.45
CA PRO A 171 -5.94 -7.31 17.49
C PRO A 171 -5.92 -8.54 16.58
N SER A 172 -4.76 -8.90 16.04
CA SER A 172 -4.62 -10.09 15.18
C SER A 172 -4.89 -11.38 15.94
N CYS A 173 -4.36 -11.53 17.15
CA CYS A 173 -4.65 -12.70 18.00
C CYS A 173 -6.15 -12.81 18.33
N SER A 174 -6.79 -11.70 18.67
CA SER A 174 -8.24 -11.69 18.97
C SER A 174 -9.08 -12.06 17.76
N SER A 175 -8.74 -11.56 16.57
CA SER A 175 -9.41 -11.94 15.32
C SER A 175 -9.26 -13.45 15.07
N LEU A 176 -8.03 -13.95 15.11
CA LEU A 176 -7.75 -15.38 14.89
C LEU A 176 -8.48 -16.27 15.90
N TYR A 177 -8.49 -15.87 17.18
CA TYR A 177 -9.20 -16.61 18.22
C TYR A 177 -10.70 -16.68 17.95
N THR A 178 -11.28 -15.57 17.48
CA THR A 178 -12.69 -15.50 17.09
C THR A 178 -12.98 -16.44 15.93
N ASP A 179 -12.18 -16.38 14.86
CA ASP A 179 -12.35 -17.22 13.67
C ASP A 179 -12.23 -18.72 14.01
N ILE A 180 -11.23 -19.10 14.80
CA ILE A 180 -11.03 -20.48 15.26
C ILE A 180 -12.21 -20.93 16.14
N THR A 181 -12.71 -20.05 17.01
CA THR A 181 -13.85 -20.36 17.87
C THR A 181 -15.10 -20.60 17.04
N ILE A 182 -15.37 -19.76 16.04
CA ILE A 182 -16.50 -19.92 15.12
C ILE A 182 -16.39 -21.25 14.38
N LEU A 183 -15.24 -21.55 13.78
CA LEU A 183 -15.03 -22.82 13.06
C LEU A 183 -15.22 -24.03 13.96
N ARG A 184 -14.66 -24.00 15.18
CA ARG A 184 -14.78 -25.08 16.15
C ARG A 184 -16.23 -25.28 16.58
N THR A 185 -16.95 -24.20 16.87
CA THR A 185 -18.35 -24.26 17.28
C THR A 185 -19.23 -24.78 16.15
N ALA A 186 -19.13 -24.21 14.94
CA ALA A 186 -19.89 -24.67 13.78
C ALA A 186 -19.60 -26.16 13.46
N THR A 187 -18.34 -26.59 13.53
CA THR A 187 -17.99 -28.01 13.31
C THR A 187 -18.62 -28.90 14.37
N LYS A 188 -18.62 -28.48 15.64
CA LYS A 188 -19.27 -29.25 16.72
C LYS A 188 -20.77 -29.33 16.53
N GLU A 189 -21.43 -28.21 16.20
CA GLU A 189 -22.86 -28.16 15.92
C GLU A 189 -23.23 -29.10 14.78
N LEU A 190 -22.48 -29.06 13.66
CA LEU A 190 -22.71 -29.97 12.53
C LEU A 190 -22.54 -31.45 12.91
N MET A 191 -21.49 -31.79 13.67
CA MET A 191 -21.18 -33.17 14.05
C MET A 191 -22.11 -33.74 15.14
N LEU A 192 -22.77 -32.88 15.91
CA LEU A 192 -23.62 -33.28 17.04
C LEU A 192 -25.12 -33.07 16.78
N CYS A 193 -25.50 -32.40 15.69
CA CYS A 193 -26.90 -32.17 15.35
C CYS A 193 -27.54 -33.44 14.77
N GLU A 194 -28.28 -34.16 15.63
CA GLU A 194 -28.98 -35.39 15.27
C GLU A 194 -30.07 -35.16 14.22
N GLU A 195 -30.74 -33.99 14.24
CA GLU A 195 -31.76 -33.61 13.29
C GLU A 195 -31.16 -33.42 11.88
N LEU A 196 -30.02 -32.73 11.79
CA LEU A 196 -29.30 -32.59 10.52
C LEU A 196 -28.88 -33.96 9.99
N HIS A 197 -28.32 -34.82 10.84
CA HIS A 197 -27.98 -36.18 10.44
C HIS A 197 -29.21 -36.95 9.95
N SER A 198 -30.36 -36.81 10.59
CA SER A 198 -31.61 -37.46 10.17
C SER A 198 -32.05 -36.98 8.78
N ILE A 199 -31.98 -35.67 8.51
CA ILE A 199 -32.24 -35.09 7.19
C ILE A 199 -31.28 -35.65 6.12
N LEU A 200 -29.98 -35.75 6.44
CA LEU A 200 -28.99 -36.32 5.52
C LEU A 200 -29.31 -37.78 5.18
N HIS A 201 -29.74 -38.59 6.16
CA HIS A 201 -30.14 -39.97 5.91
C HIS A 201 -31.41 -40.05 5.05
N LEU A 202 -32.41 -39.20 5.30
CA LEU A 202 -33.63 -39.16 4.50
C LEU A 202 -33.33 -38.80 3.04
N VAL A 203 -32.48 -37.79 2.82
CA VAL A 203 -32.03 -37.38 1.48
C VAL A 203 -31.27 -38.52 0.79
N LEU A 204 -30.40 -39.24 1.52
CA LEU A 204 -29.67 -40.39 0.99
C LEU A 204 -30.63 -41.51 0.55
N GLN A 205 -31.62 -41.84 1.38
CA GLN A 205 -32.63 -42.86 1.07
C GLN A 205 -33.47 -42.46 -0.14
N ALA A 206 -34.00 -41.23 -0.17
CA ALA A 206 -34.76 -40.73 -1.30
C ALA A 206 -33.93 -40.73 -2.59
N GLY A 207 -32.68 -40.26 -2.52
CA GLY A 207 -31.74 -40.29 -3.63
C GLY A 207 -31.47 -41.71 -4.16
N ASN A 208 -31.29 -42.68 -3.27
CA ASN A 208 -31.08 -44.09 -3.65
C ASN A 208 -32.31 -44.72 -4.31
N ILE A 209 -33.52 -44.41 -3.83
CA ILE A 209 -34.77 -44.87 -4.45
C ILE A 209 -34.92 -44.27 -5.85
N MET A 210 -34.69 -42.96 -5.98
CA MET A 210 -34.85 -42.25 -7.25
C MET A 210 -33.83 -42.69 -8.32
N ASN A 211 -32.63 -43.09 -7.90
CA ASN A 211 -31.55 -43.50 -8.81
C ASN A 211 -31.36 -45.03 -8.87
N ALA A 212 -32.34 -45.82 -8.43
CA ALA A 212 -32.27 -47.27 -8.44
C ALA A 212 -32.01 -47.82 -9.86
N GLY A 213 -31.08 -48.77 -9.99
CA GLY A 213 -30.68 -49.37 -11.27
C GLY A 213 -29.75 -48.51 -12.15
N GLY A 214 -29.46 -47.27 -11.73
CA GLY A 214 -28.47 -46.40 -12.38
C GLY A 214 -27.11 -46.40 -11.68
N TYR A 215 -26.12 -45.75 -12.30
CA TYR A 215 -24.75 -45.62 -11.75
C TYR A 215 -24.68 -44.83 -10.43
N ALA A 216 -25.72 -44.06 -10.11
CA ALA A 216 -25.84 -43.23 -8.92
C ALA A 216 -26.73 -43.85 -7.81
N GLY A 217 -27.23 -45.08 -8.01
CA GLY A 217 -27.95 -45.83 -6.99
C GLY A 217 -27.00 -46.49 -5.97
N ASN A 218 -27.54 -46.94 -4.84
CA ASN A 218 -26.80 -47.60 -3.75
C ASN A 218 -25.62 -46.77 -3.20
N ALA A 219 -25.74 -45.45 -3.19
CA ALA A 219 -24.79 -44.56 -2.54
C ALA A 219 -24.80 -44.78 -1.03
N VAL A 220 -23.61 -44.71 -0.41
CA VAL A 220 -23.42 -44.77 1.05
C VAL A 220 -23.29 -43.38 1.69
N GLY A 221 -23.29 -42.33 0.87
CA GLY A 221 -23.19 -40.93 1.28
C GLY A 221 -23.13 -40.02 0.05
N PHE A 222 -23.25 -38.71 0.28
CA PHE A 222 -23.21 -37.71 -0.79
C PHE A 222 -22.49 -36.43 -0.31
N LYS A 223 -22.03 -35.61 -1.25
CA LYS A 223 -21.42 -34.30 -0.95
C LYS A 223 -22.48 -33.35 -0.39
N LEU A 224 -22.22 -32.66 0.72
CA LEU A 224 -23.17 -31.70 1.32
C LEU A 224 -23.64 -30.61 0.35
N SER A 225 -22.81 -30.24 -0.63
CA SER A 225 -23.22 -29.28 -1.69
C SER A 225 -24.40 -29.78 -2.55
N SER A 226 -24.70 -31.08 -2.57
CA SER A 226 -25.89 -31.62 -3.22
C SER A 226 -27.19 -31.22 -2.52
N LEU A 227 -27.17 -30.79 -1.25
CA LEU A 227 -28.35 -30.26 -0.55
C LEU A 227 -28.95 -29.05 -1.28
N LEU A 228 -28.11 -28.24 -1.92
CA LEU A 228 -28.56 -27.08 -2.71
C LEU A 228 -29.38 -27.49 -3.94
N LYS A 229 -29.26 -28.75 -4.39
CA LYS A 229 -29.94 -29.28 -5.59
C LYS A 229 -31.29 -29.92 -5.28
N LEU A 230 -31.67 -30.03 -4.00
CA LEU A 230 -32.96 -30.62 -3.62
C LEU A 230 -34.13 -29.82 -4.21
N ALA A 231 -33.98 -28.50 -4.32
CA ALA A 231 -35.00 -27.63 -4.90
C ALA A 231 -35.16 -27.82 -6.43
N ASP A 232 -34.10 -28.27 -7.11
CA ASP A 232 -34.07 -28.44 -8.57
C ASP A 232 -34.76 -29.74 -9.00
N THR A 233 -34.87 -30.70 -8.09
CA THR A 233 -35.44 -32.02 -8.37
C THR A 233 -36.97 -31.96 -8.25
N LYS A 234 -37.65 -31.70 -9.36
CA LYS A 234 -39.11 -31.55 -9.40
C LYS A 234 -39.82 -32.88 -9.14
N ALA A 235 -40.90 -32.83 -8.37
CA ALA A 235 -41.82 -33.95 -8.21
C ALA A 235 -42.87 -33.94 -9.33
N ASN A 236 -43.54 -35.08 -9.53
CA ASN A 236 -44.65 -35.18 -10.48
C ASN A 236 -45.86 -34.32 -10.06
N LYS A 237 -45.99 -34.00 -8.77
CA LYS A 237 -47.00 -33.07 -8.26
C LYS A 237 -46.59 -31.63 -8.61
N PRO A 238 -47.43 -30.87 -9.33
CA PRO A 238 -47.14 -29.47 -9.66
C PRO A 238 -46.83 -28.64 -8.40
N GLY A 239 -45.78 -27.83 -8.47
CA GLY A 239 -45.33 -26.97 -7.37
C GLY A 239 -44.58 -27.69 -6.25
N MET A 240 -44.28 -28.99 -6.38
CA MET A 240 -43.52 -29.74 -5.38
C MET A 240 -42.14 -30.15 -5.92
N ASN A 241 -41.14 -30.17 -5.05
CA ASN A 241 -39.79 -30.67 -5.34
C ASN A 241 -39.29 -31.54 -4.18
N LEU A 242 -38.10 -32.13 -4.33
CA LEU A 242 -37.53 -33.02 -3.34
C LEU A 242 -37.28 -32.32 -1.99
N LEU A 243 -36.95 -31.03 -1.98
CA LEU A 243 -36.82 -30.26 -0.73
C LEU A 243 -38.16 -30.19 0.03
N HIS A 244 -39.28 -29.93 -0.66
CA HIS A 244 -40.60 -29.94 -0.03
C HIS A 244 -40.97 -31.30 0.54
N PHE A 245 -40.59 -32.38 -0.15
CA PHE A 245 -40.78 -33.74 0.37
C PHE A 245 -39.98 -33.95 1.66
N VAL A 246 -38.68 -33.63 1.65
CA VAL A 246 -37.79 -33.78 2.80
C VAL A 246 -38.24 -32.93 4.00
N ALA A 247 -38.84 -31.76 3.76
CA ALA A 247 -39.32 -30.89 4.83
C ALA A 247 -40.71 -31.27 5.40
N GLN A 248 -41.44 -32.18 4.76
CA GLN A 248 -42.76 -32.64 5.21
C GLN A 248 -42.71 -33.90 6.09
N VAL A 249 -41.57 -34.60 6.05
CA VAL A 249 -41.29 -35.82 6.84
C VAL A 249 -40.65 -35.41 8.16
#